data_AF-A0AAW9BPP7-F1
#
_entry.id   AF-A0AAW9BPP7-F1
#
_cell.length_a   1.000
_cell.length_b   1.000
_cell.length_c   1.000
_cell.angle_alpha   90.00
_cell.angle_beta   90.00
_cell.angle_gamma   90.00
#
_symmetry.space_group_name_H-M   'P 1'
#
loop_
_entity.id
_entity.type
_entity.pdbx_description
1 polymer ?
#
loop_
_entity_poly.entity_id
_entity_poly.type
_entity_poly.pdbx_seq_one_letter_code
_entity_poly.pdbx_strand_id
1 'polypeptide(L)'
;MKKWKFVFWVMCFLTVLSILQLPFFKELNIGAFIGSFVSAISLVSFYGFSYRVAVGSKVLAIIIFGINALAMLGIAIFSVFFLLTYLSPGTLFFFVTGMGLMLVYLYPLYMYAFKSTEIWQLE
;
A
#
# COMPACT_ATOMS: atom_id res chain seq x y z
N MET A 1 13.99 5.84 -12.54
CA MET A 1 12.72 6.29 -11.94
C MET A 1 12.95 7.00 -10.59
N LYS A 2 13.50 8.23 -10.58
CA LYS A 2 13.85 8.94 -9.33
C LYS A 2 12.63 9.16 -8.42
N LYS A 3 11.47 9.50 -9.02
CA LYS A 3 10.19 9.69 -8.30
C LYS A 3 9.75 8.45 -7.51
N TRP A 4 9.81 7.26 -8.11
CA TRP A 4 9.36 6.02 -7.45
C TRP A 4 10.32 5.56 -6.35
N LYS A 5 11.62 5.81 -6.51
CA LYS A 5 12.60 5.61 -5.41
C LYS A 5 12.30 6.54 -4.24
N PHE A 6 11.96 7.79 -4.48
CA PHE A 6 11.53 8.71 -3.43
C PHE A 6 10.26 8.22 -2.73
N VAL A 7 9.22 7.84 -3.49
CA VAL A 7 7.99 7.27 -2.94
C VAL A 7 8.29 6.01 -2.11
N PHE A 8 9.14 5.10 -2.59
CA PHE A 8 9.57 3.93 -1.82
C PHE A 8 10.16 4.30 -0.46
N TRP A 9 11.07 5.27 -0.39
CA TRP A 9 11.65 5.70 0.89
C TRP A 9 10.63 6.35 1.81
N VAL A 10 9.70 7.15 1.28
CA VAL A 10 8.58 7.70 2.04
C VAL A 10 7.73 6.57 2.62
N MET A 11 7.35 5.58 1.80
CA MET A 11 6.57 4.44 2.27
C MET A 11 7.32 3.61 3.29
N CYS A 12 8.61 3.35 3.08
CA CYS A 12 9.49 2.63 4.01
C CYS A 12 9.54 3.34 5.36
N PHE A 13 9.75 4.65 5.37
CA PHE A 13 9.74 5.46 6.58
C PHE A 13 8.39 5.37 7.33
N LEU A 14 7.27 5.50 6.60
CA LEU A 14 5.93 5.38 7.19
C LEU A 14 5.66 3.98 7.76
N THR A 15 6.11 2.93 7.09
CA THR A 15 6.00 1.55 7.58
C THR A 15 6.84 1.33 8.83
N VAL A 16 8.09 1.81 8.86
CA VAL A 16 8.93 1.70 10.05
C VAL A 16 8.29 2.45 11.22
N LEU A 17 7.79 3.66 10.98
CA LEU A 17 7.09 4.45 11.99
C LEU A 17 5.82 3.73 12.50
N SER A 18 5.04 3.09 11.62
CA SER A 18 3.84 2.35 12.03
C SER A 18 4.16 1.15 12.90
N ILE A 19 5.25 0.42 12.61
CA ILE A 19 5.74 -0.69 13.41
C ILE A 19 6.27 -0.20 14.77
N LEU A 20 7.07 0.88 14.78
CA LEU A 20 7.63 1.44 16.01
C LEU A 20 6.56 1.97 16.96
N GLN A 21 5.40 2.40 16.45
CA GLN A 21 4.29 2.87 17.27
C GLN A 21 3.49 1.76 17.94
N LEU A 22 3.51 0.53 17.40
CA LEU A 22 2.74 -0.61 17.94
C LEU A 22 2.89 -0.84 19.46
N PRO A 23 4.10 -0.88 20.04
CA PRO A 23 4.26 -1.13 21.48
C PRO A 23 3.81 0.02 22.39
N PHE A 24 3.54 1.21 21.84
CA PHE A 24 3.15 2.39 22.61
C PHE A 24 1.62 2.58 22.69
N PHE A 25 0.83 1.72 22.04
CA PHE A 25 -0.62 1.76 22.20
C PHE A 25 -1.04 1.14 23.54
N LYS A 26 -2.01 1.77 24.22
CA LYS A 26 -2.56 1.29 25.51
C LYS A 26 -3.19 -0.10 25.42
N GLU A 27 -3.74 -0.43 24.26
CA GLU A 27 -4.33 -1.74 23.96
C GLU A 27 -3.78 -2.22 22.61
N LEU A 28 -3.48 -3.51 22.52
CA LEU A 28 -2.97 -4.11 21.29
C LEU A 28 -4.07 -4.16 20.22
N ASN A 29 -4.04 -3.20 19.30
CA ASN A 29 -4.94 -3.19 18.17
C ASN A 29 -4.46 -4.20 17.10
N ILE A 30 -5.13 -5.35 17.04
CA ILE A 30 -4.83 -6.42 16.06
C ILE A 30 -4.89 -5.90 14.62
N GLY A 31 -5.83 -4.99 14.32
CA GLY A 31 -5.94 -4.36 13.01
C GLY A 31 -4.72 -3.50 12.67
N ALA A 32 -4.17 -2.77 13.65
CA ALA A 32 -2.94 -2.01 13.47
C ALA A 32 -1.73 -2.92 13.24
N PHE A 33 -1.64 -4.03 13.98
CA PHE A 33 -0.60 -5.03 13.77
C PHE A 33 -0.65 -5.62 12.35
N ILE A 34 -1.83 -6.12 11.93
CA ILE A 34 -2.02 -6.68 10.58
C ILE A 34 -1.74 -5.63 9.51
N GLY A 35 -2.22 -4.39 9.70
CA GLY A 35 -1.97 -3.29 8.76
C GLY A 35 -0.49 -2.98 8.58
N SER A 36 0.27 -2.96 9.67
CA SER A 36 1.72 -2.75 9.62
C SER A 36 2.46 -3.90 8.91
N PHE A 37 2.01 -5.15 9.12
CA PHE A 37 2.55 -6.32 8.43
C PHE A 37 2.27 -6.27 6.92
N VAL A 38 1.02 -5.96 6.53
CA VAL A 38 0.64 -5.79 5.12
C VAL A 38 1.45 -4.66 4.46
N SER A 39 1.66 -3.56 5.18
CA SER A 39 2.50 -2.46 4.72
C SER A 39 3.95 -2.91 4.50
N ALA A 40 4.53 -3.67 5.44
CA ALA A 40 5.89 -4.18 5.35
C ALA A 40 6.11 -5.12 4.16
N ILE A 41 5.22 -6.10 3.94
CA ILE A 41 5.34 -7.00 2.80
C ILE A 41 5.15 -6.26 1.46
N SER A 42 4.37 -5.18 1.46
CA SER A 42 4.16 -4.36 0.25
C SER A 42 5.42 -3.63 -0.19
N LEU A 43 6.34 -3.34 0.74
CA LEU A 43 7.63 -2.74 0.43
C LEU A 43 8.47 -3.60 -0.52
N VAL A 44 8.28 -4.93 -0.53
CA VAL A 44 8.94 -5.84 -1.47
C VAL A 44 8.62 -5.45 -2.91
N SER A 45 7.32 -5.34 -3.23
CA SER A 45 6.86 -4.97 -4.56
C SER A 45 7.19 -3.52 -4.92
N PHE A 46 7.13 -2.61 -3.95
CA PHE A 46 7.57 -1.22 -4.15
C PHE A 46 9.06 -1.14 -4.48
N TYR A 47 9.90 -1.88 -3.77
CA TYR A 47 11.34 -1.91 -4.00
C TYR A 47 11.64 -2.49 -5.38
N GLY A 48 11.07 -3.65 -5.70
CA GLY A 48 11.29 -4.32 -6.98
C GLY A 48 10.88 -3.44 -8.17
N PHE A 49 9.74 -2.75 -8.08
CA PHE A 49 9.34 -1.77 -9.09
C PHE A 49 10.27 -0.55 -9.18
N SER A 50 10.65 0.03 -8.03
CA SER A 50 11.40 1.28 -7.97
C SER A 50 12.85 1.13 -8.42
N TYR A 51 13.44 -0.05 -8.16
CA TYR A 51 14.83 -0.37 -8.46
C TYR A 51 15.00 -1.27 -9.69
N ARG A 52 13.90 -1.78 -10.25
CA ARG A 52 13.90 -2.72 -11.40
C ARG A 52 14.63 -4.02 -11.07
N VAL A 53 14.37 -4.60 -9.90
CA VAL A 53 15.01 -5.82 -9.41
C VAL A 53 13.95 -6.86 -9.10
N ALA A 54 14.17 -8.11 -9.52
CA ALA A 54 13.33 -9.24 -9.14
C ALA A 54 13.62 -9.59 -7.67
N VAL A 55 12.58 -9.57 -6.85
CA VAL A 55 12.63 -9.93 -5.43
C VAL A 55 11.50 -10.88 -5.14
N GLY A 56 11.85 -12.06 -4.60
CA GLY A 56 10.91 -13.13 -4.28
C GLY A 56 10.54 -13.94 -5.51
N SER A 57 9.25 -13.96 -5.85
CA SER A 57 8.74 -14.61 -7.05
C SER A 57 7.55 -13.82 -7.61
N LYS A 58 7.26 -14.00 -8.90
CA LYS A 58 6.12 -13.33 -9.54
C LYS A 58 4.78 -13.68 -8.86
N VAL A 59 4.64 -14.92 -8.37
CA VAL A 59 3.44 -15.36 -7.64
C VAL A 59 3.29 -14.58 -6.33
N LEU A 60 4.37 -14.39 -5.57
CA LEU A 60 4.35 -13.57 -4.36
C LEU A 60 3.96 -12.12 -4.65
N ALA A 61 4.47 -11.54 -5.74
CA ALA A 61 4.10 -10.18 -6.14
C ALA A 61 2.60 -10.04 -6.44
N ILE A 62 2.01 -11.04 -7.12
CA ILE A 62 0.56 -11.09 -7.38
C ILE A 62 -0.24 -11.24 -6.09
N ILE A 63 0.20 -12.09 -5.16
CA ILE A 63 -0.45 -12.27 -3.85
C ILE A 63 -0.41 -10.96 -3.05
N ILE A 64 0.74 -10.30 -2.98
CA ILE A 64 0.90 -9.00 -2.31
C ILE A 64 -0.06 -7.96 -2.91
N PHE A 65 -0.13 -7.88 -4.25
CA PHE A 65 -1.09 -6.99 -4.91
C PHE A 65 -2.53 -7.35 -4.51
N GLY A 66 -2.90 -8.62 -4.55
CA GLY A 66 -4.25 -9.09 -4.21
C GLY A 66 -4.67 -8.73 -2.78
N ILE A 67 -3.78 -8.94 -1.80
CA ILE A 67 -4.03 -8.57 -0.40
C ILE A 67 -4.28 -7.05 -0.27
N ASN A 68 -3.44 -6.23 -0.91
CA ASN A 68 -3.59 -4.77 -0.86
C ASN A 68 -4.85 -4.29 -1.58
N ALA A 69 -5.17 -4.88 -2.75
CA ALA A 69 -6.36 -4.52 -3.52
C ALA A 69 -7.64 -4.85 -2.74
N LEU A 70 -7.71 -6.02 -2.10
CA LEU A 70 -8.84 -6.41 -1.25
C LEU A 70 -8.97 -5.50 -0.02
N ALA A 71 -7.86 -5.20 0.66
CA ALA A 71 -7.87 -4.29 1.79
C ALA A 71 -8.36 -2.89 1.38
N MET A 72 -7.88 -2.36 0.26
CA MET A 72 -8.31 -1.07 -0.26
C MET A 72 -9.75 -1.05 -0.72
N LEU A 73 -10.27 -2.14 -1.28
CA LEU A 73 -11.70 -2.25 -1.58
C LEU A 73 -12.54 -2.12 -0.30
N GLY A 74 -12.14 -2.79 0.78
CA GLY A 74 -12.79 -2.65 2.09
C GLY A 74 -12.78 -1.21 2.60
N ILE A 75 -11.63 -0.52 2.53
CA ILE A 75 -11.51 0.88 2.96
C ILE A 75 -12.34 1.80 2.05
N ALA A 76 -12.38 1.55 0.74
CA ALA A 76 -13.18 2.33 -0.21
C ALA A 76 -14.67 2.21 0.10
N ILE A 77 -15.18 1.00 0.33
CA ILE A 77 -16.58 0.76 0.73
C ILE A 77 -16.89 1.51 2.03
N PHE A 78 -16.05 1.37 3.06
CA PHE A 78 -16.21 2.08 4.33
C PHE A 78 -16.23 3.60 4.12
N SER A 79 -15.31 4.12 3.29
CA SER A 79 -15.18 5.55 3.02
C SER A 79 -16.39 6.11 2.29
N VAL A 80 -17.00 5.34 1.38
CA VAL A 80 -18.25 5.72 0.70
C VAL A 80 -19.40 5.82 1.71
N PHE A 81 -19.59 4.80 2.56
CA PHE A 81 -20.62 4.86 3.59
C PHE A 81 -20.42 6.05 4.54
N PHE A 82 -19.17 6.29 4.97
CA PHE A 82 -18.84 7.43 5.82
C PHE A 82 -19.17 8.78 5.15
N LEU A 83 -18.84 8.94 3.87
CA LEU A 83 -19.16 10.14 3.09
C LEU A 83 -20.67 10.36 2.99
N LEU A 84 -21.45 9.30 2.76
CA LEU A 84 -22.91 9.37 2.66
C LEU A 84 -23.57 9.75 3.99
N THR A 85 -23.02 9.29 5.12
CA THR A 85 -23.56 9.62 6.45
C THR A 85 -23.18 11.03 6.91
N TYR A 86 -21.96 11.48 6.61
CA TYR A 86 -21.40 12.73 7.14
C TYR A 86 -21.01 13.69 6.02
N LEU A 87 -21.94 13.96 5.09
CA LEU A 87 -21.63 14.78 3.91
C LEU A 87 -21.29 16.22 4.32
N SER A 88 -20.05 16.62 4.02
CA SER A 88 -19.53 17.98 4.23
C SER A 88 -18.40 18.25 3.23
N PRO A 89 -18.02 19.52 2.98
CA PRO A 89 -16.87 19.84 2.14
C PRO A 89 -15.57 19.19 2.65
N GLY A 90 -15.39 19.11 3.98
CA GLY A 90 -14.21 18.50 4.58
C GLY A 90 -14.17 16.99 4.35
N THR A 91 -15.27 16.28 4.57
CA THR A 91 -15.34 14.83 4.33
C THR A 91 -15.20 14.48 2.85
N LEU A 92 -15.72 15.32 1.95
CA LEU A 92 -15.52 15.17 0.52
C LEU A 92 -14.03 15.34 0.13
N PHE A 93 -13.36 16.34 0.69
CA PHE A 93 -11.92 16.55 0.46
C PHE A 93 -11.09 15.34 0.91
N PHE A 94 -11.33 14.83 2.13
CA PHE A 94 -10.62 13.65 2.64
C PHE A 94 -10.93 12.38 1.83
N PHE A 95 -12.16 12.23 1.35
CA PHE A 95 -12.54 11.12 0.48
C PHE A 95 -11.76 11.15 -0.84
N VAL A 96 -11.78 12.28 -1.57
CA VAL A 96 -11.11 12.40 -2.88
C VAL A 96 -9.60 12.22 -2.74
N THR A 97 -8.99 12.89 -1.76
CA THR A 97 -7.55 12.78 -1.50
C THR A 97 -7.15 11.37 -1.05
N GLY A 98 -7.94 10.75 -0.17
CA GLY A 98 -7.72 9.38 0.28
C GLY A 98 -7.77 8.37 -0.88
N MET A 99 -8.80 8.45 -1.73
CA MET A 99 -8.93 7.59 -2.92
C MET A 99 -7.79 7.81 -3.91
N GLY A 100 -7.35 9.07 -4.11
CA GLY A 100 -6.19 9.38 -4.93
C GLY A 100 -4.89 8.74 -4.40
N LEU A 101 -4.64 8.81 -3.10
CA LEU A 101 -3.48 8.19 -2.46
C LEU A 101 -3.51 6.66 -2.56
N MET A 102 -4.70 6.03 -2.45
CA MET A 102 -4.84 4.59 -2.64
C MET A 102 -4.38 4.15 -4.04
N LEU A 103 -4.78 4.89 -5.08
CA LEU A 103 -4.36 4.59 -6.45
C LEU A 103 -2.85 4.75 -6.64
N VAL A 104 -2.26 5.81 -6.07
CA VAL A 104 -0.80 6.03 -6.12
C VAL A 104 -0.06 4.88 -5.44
N TYR A 105 -0.60 4.36 -4.34
CA TYR A 105 -0.01 3.24 -3.62
C TYR A 105 -0.18 1.90 -4.35
N LEU A 106 -1.35 1.61 -4.96
CA LEU A 106 -1.57 0.37 -5.71
C LEU A 106 -0.79 0.31 -7.02
N TYR A 107 -0.54 1.46 -7.65
CA TYR A 107 0.14 1.53 -8.93
C TYR A 107 1.47 0.75 -8.98
N PRO A 108 2.46 0.98 -8.09
CA PRO A 108 3.72 0.23 -8.13
C PRO A 108 3.53 -1.26 -7.86
N LEU A 109 2.57 -1.65 -6.99
CA LEU A 109 2.25 -3.05 -6.72
C LEU A 109 1.71 -3.76 -7.97
N TYR A 110 0.77 -3.13 -8.67
CA TYR A 110 0.22 -3.63 -9.92
C TYR A 110 1.28 -3.71 -11.02
N MET A 111 2.06 -2.64 -11.18
CA MET A 111 3.09 -2.57 -12.21
C MET A 111 4.15 -3.65 -12.00
N TYR A 112 4.58 -3.88 -10.76
CA TYR A 112 5.52 -4.93 -10.43
C TYR A 112 4.96 -6.32 -10.76
N ALA A 113 3.74 -6.62 -10.31
CA ALA A 113 3.14 -7.94 -10.45
C ALA A 113 2.80 -8.32 -11.91
N PHE A 114 2.29 -7.38 -12.71
CA PHE A 114 1.68 -7.71 -14.01
C PHE A 114 2.35 -7.08 -15.22
N LYS A 115 3.01 -5.93 -15.09
CA LYS A 115 3.51 -5.16 -16.24
C LYS A 115 5.02 -5.14 -16.39
N SER A 116 5.77 -5.46 -15.33
CA SER A 116 7.24 -5.41 -15.35
C SER A 116 7.83 -6.76 -15.79
N THR A 117 7.39 -7.30 -16.94
CA THR A 117 7.81 -8.63 -17.43
C THR A 117 9.31 -8.74 -17.64
N GLU A 118 9.96 -7.67 -18.08
CA GLU A 118 11.42 -7.56 -18.23
C GLU A 118 12.19 -7.87 -16.94
N ILE A 119 11.61 -7.58 -15.76
CA ILE A 119 12.23 -7.87 -14.46
C ILE A 119 12.17 -9.36 -14.16
N TRP A 120 11.06 -10.00 -14.51
CA TRP A 120 10.76 -11.41 -14.20
C TRP A 120 11.31 -12.40 -15.24
N GLN A 121 11.79 -11.92 -16.38
CA GLN A 121 12.41 -12.75 -17.43
C GLN A 121 13.88 -13.07 -17.15
N LEU A 122 14.46 -12.46 -16.12
CA LEU A 122 15.84 -12.67 -15.68
C LEU A 122 15.95 -13.73 -14.57
N GLU A 123 14.84 -14.41 -14.22
CA GLU A 123 14.79 -15.57 -13.31
C GLU A 123 14.99 -16.89 -14.06
#